data_AF-A0A656GNF6-F1
#
_entry.id   AF-A0A656GNF6-F1
#
_cell.length_a   1.000
_cell.length_b   1.000
_cell.length_c   1.000
_cell.angle_alpha   90.00
_cell.angle_beta   90.00
_cell.angle_gamma   90.00
#
_symmetry.space_group_name_H-M   'P 1'
#
loop_
_entity.id
_entity.type
_entity.pdbx_description
1 polymer ?
#
loop_
_entity_poly.entity_id
_entity_poly.type
_entity_poly.pdbx_seq_one_letter_code
_entity_poly.pdbx_strand_id
1 'polypeptide(L)'
;MTTNAINPLADLNLLVQAHAMKNTHSQRQIAASLGVSRQRVAKLLAIDCPVPADTFDDITHEVKPTLSRALGVHRITELATRPQGVKFREYKSVLGDVFGFVRSNDFNGLELNMQEPDHRSIKHDVRRRAVREGKRALFVPDWMDTNQPVECNQAMLEAAQAAFDAIEAAAFAFCDQYPGTQFKSVLREITALAVPGMTPEPTINRCRRNKATAKQLGNSVLYVANGPTALERASQDRIRVKWPETGPVDSELSALCV
;
A
#
# COMPACT_ATOMS: atom_id res chain seq x y z
N MET A 1 15.17 23.30 -25.94
CA MET A 1 13.91 22.84 -25.32
C MET A 1 14.12 21.43 -24.80
N THR A 2 14.31 21.26 -23.49
CA THR A 2 14.31 19.97 -22.83
C THR A 2 13.62 20.13 -21.48
N THR A 3 12.36 19.73 -21.47
CA THR A 3 11.46 19.66 -20.33
C THR A 3 11.79 18.43 -19.50
N ASN A 4 12.57 18.60 -18.43
CA ASN A 4 12.56 17.68 -17.30
C ASN A 4 11.64 18.28 -16.23
N ALA A 5 10.33 18.13 -16.42
CA ALA A 5 9.35 18.40 -15.37
C ALA A 5 9.46 17.27 -14.33
N ILE A 6 10.51 17.35 -13.52
CA ILE A 6 10.68 16.54 -12.32
C ILE A 6 9.66 17.09 -11.32
N ASN A 7 8.76 16.22 -10.89
CA ASN A 7 7.74 16.40 -9.86
C ASN A 7 7.73 17.81 -9.19
N PRO A 8 6.78 18.70 -9.53
CA PRO A 8 6.79 20.10 -9.07
C PRO A 8 6.72 20.22 -7.54
N LEU A 9 6.15 19.22 -6.85
CA LEU A 9 6.12 19.16 -5.40
C LEU A 9 7.50 18.80 -4.82
N ALA A 10 8.27 17.94 -5.50
CA ALA A 10 9.63 17.60 -5.09
C ALA A 10 10.58 18.78 -5.24
N ASP A 11 10.44 19.55 -6.33
CA ASP A 11 11.24 20.76 -6.55
C ASP A 11 10.89 21.88 -5.56
N LEU A 12 9.61 22.04 -5.20
CA LEU A 12 9.18 22.96 -4.14
C LEU A 12 9.73 22.54 -2.77
N ASN A 13 9.69 21.24 -2.44
CA ASN A 13 10.19 20.72 -1.17
C ASN A 13 11.72 20.95 -1.04
N LEU A 14 12.48 20.69 -2.12
CA LEU A 14 13.91 20.97 -2.16
C LEU A 14 14.23 22.46 -2.00
N LEU A 15 13.42 23.33 -2.61
CA LEU A 15 13.56 24.78 -2.46
C LEU A 15 13.34 25.22 -1.01
N VAL A 16 12.26 24.75 -0.38
CA VAL A 16 11.93 25.09 1.01
C VAL A 16 13.01 24.60 1.97
N GLN A 17 13.45 23.34 1.85
CA GLN A 17 14.50 22.79 2.70
C GLN A 17 15.85 23.50 2.53
N ALA A 18 16.22 23.90 1.30
CA ALA A 18 17.44 24.65 1.06
C ALA A 18 17.42 26.03 1.75
N HIS A 19 16.28 26.72 1.74
CA HIS A 19 16.13 28.01 2.42
C HIS A 19 16.10 27.88 3.95
N ALA A 20 15.50 26.82 4.50
CA ALA A 20 15.52 26.54 5.94
C ALA A 20 16.96 26.37 6.50
N MET A 21 17.86 25.78 5.71
CA MET A 21 19.25 25.56 6.10
C MET A 21 20.21 26.72 5.73
N LYS A 22 19.74 27.73 4.98
CA LYS A 22 20.58 28.80 4.42
C LYS A 22 21.37 29.58 5.48
N ASN A 23 20.78 29.76 6.66
CA ASN A 23 21.36 30.56 7.74
C ASN A 23 22.29 29.75 8.66
N THR A 24 22.24 28.42 8.60
CA THR A 24 22.96 27.52 9.50
C THR A 24 24.05 26.69 8.80
N HIS A 25 23.94 26.47 7.49
CA HIS A 25 24.82 25.59 6.72
C HIS A 25 25.39 26.28 5.49
N SER A 26 26.64 25.93 5.13
CA SER A 26 27.22 26.32 3.84
C SER A 26 26.54 25.59 2.68
N GLN A 27 26.55 26.16 1.47
CA GLN A 27 25.98 25.51 0.27
C GLN A 27 26.51 24.09 0.02
N ARG A 28 27.75 23.80 0.44
CA ARG A 28 28.35 22.46 0.33
C ARG A 28 27.74 21.48 1.33
N GLN A 29 27.45 21.94 2.54
CA GLN A 29 26.79 21.13 3.57
C GLN A 29 25.32 20.90 3.20
N ILE A 30 24.62 21.92 2.70
CA ILE A 30 23.24 21.79 2.22
C ILE A 30 23.15 20.77 1.07
N ALA A 31 24.09 20.83 0.12
CA ALA A 31 24.16 19.88 -1.00
C ALA A 31 24.32 18.43 -0.52
N ALA A 32 25.15 18.21 0.51
CA ALA A 32 25.36 16.89 1.11
C ALA A 32 24.11 16.39 1.84
N SER A 33 23.44 17.25 2.63
CA SER A 33 22.23 16.88 3.38
C SER A 33 21.04 16.57 2.47
N LEU A 34 20.89 17.30 1.36
CA LEU A 34 19.78 17.14 0.41
C LEU A 34 20.06 16.13 -0.71
N GLY A 35 21.28 15.59 -0.81
CA GLY A 35 21.66 14.67 -1.89
C GLY A 35 21.63 15.30 -3.29
N VAL A 36 21.81 16.63 -3.40
CA VAL A 36 21.77 17.38 -4.68
C VAL A 36 23.10 18.07 -4.97
N SER A 37 23.33 18.46 -6.22
CA SER A 37 24.55 19.17 -6.59
C SER A 37 24.61 20.59 -6.00
N ARG A 38 25.83 21.07 -5.69
CA ARG A 38 26.05 22.45 -5.20
C ARG A 38 25.48 23.51 -6.16
N GLN A 39 25.57 23.28 -7.46
CA GLN A 39 24.99 24.16 -8.48
C GLN A 39 23.46 24.20 -8.41
N ARG A 40 22.80 23.09 -8.07
CA ARG A 40 21.35 23.04 -7.87
C ARG A 40 20.96 23.82 -6.61
N VAL A 41 21.69 23.68 -5.51
CA VAL A 41 21.48 24.48 -4.29
C VAL A 41 21.62 25.98 -4.57
N ALA A 42 22.65 26.40 -5.31
CA ALA A 42 22.83 27.80 -5.67
C ALA A 42 21.65 28.35 -6.49
N LYS A 43 21.08 27.56 -7.40
CA LYS A 43 19.87 27.92 -8.14
C LYS A 43 18.63 28.01 -7.25
N LEU A 44 18.47 27.11 -6.28
CA LEU A 44 17.33 27.10 -5.36
C LEU A 44 17.37 28.31 -4.40
N LEU A 45 18.55 28.66 -3.88
CA LEU A 45 18.72 29.81 -2.98
C LEU A 45 18.59 31.18 -3.67
N ALA A 46 18.68 31.21 -5.00
CA ALA A 46 18.47 32.40 -5.82
C ALA A 46 16.99 32.68 -6.11
N ILE A 47 16.11 31.71 -5.88
CA ILE A 47 14.66 31.85 -6.01
C ILE A 47 14.12 32.23 -4.62
N ASP A 48 13.28 33.26 -4.53
CA ASP A 48 12.65 33.62 -3.26
C ASP A 48 11.72 32.50 -2.78
N CYS A 49 11.82 32.16 -1.49
CA CYS A 49 11.00 31.11 -0.91
C CYS A 49 9.56 31.62 -0.74
N PRO A 50 8.54 30.96 -1.33
CA PRO A 50 7.15 31.37 -1.20
C PRO A 50 6.58 31.15 0.22
N VAL A 51 7.35 30.52 1.11
CA VAL A 51 6.97 30.24 2.51
C VAL A 51 8.06 30.80 3.43
N PRO A 52 7.71 31.53 4.52
CA PRO A 52 8.71 32.04 5.46
C PRO A 52 9.53 30.91 6.07
N ALA A 53 10.86 31.07 6.12
CA ALA A 53 11.79 30.04 6.59
C ALA A 53 11.53 29.62 8.06
N ASP A 54 10.85 30.48 8.82
CA ASP A 54 10.56 30.30 10.25
C ASP A 54 9.23 29.55 10.50
N THR A 55 8.53 29.12 9.44
CA THR A 55 7.19 28.49 9.57
C THR A 55 7.23 26.96 9.61
N PHE A 56 8.40 26.36 9.41
CA PHE A 56 8.60 24.92 9.59
C PHE A 56 9.57 24.73 10.74
N ASP A 57 9.04 24.80 11.96
CA ASP A 57 9.57 23.96 13.03
C ASP A 57 9.74 22.57 12.42
N ASP A 58 10.97 22.08 12.47
CA ASP A 58 11.42 20.74 12.13
C ASP A 58 10.21 19.79 12.24
N ILE A 59 9.66 19.31 11.11
CA ILE A 59 8.54 18.35 11.16
C ILE A 59 9.11 17.18 11.92
N THR A 60 8.78 17.12 13.21
CA THR A 60 9.50 16.31 14.17
C THR A 60 9.51 14.91 13.62
N HIS A 61 10.72 14.39 13.38
CA HIS A 61 10.92 13.03 12.84
C HIS A 61 10.17 11.97 13.66
N GLU A 62 9.82 12.31 14.91
CA GLU A 62 9.11 11.49 15.86
C GLU A 62 8.16 12.36 16.70
N VAL A 63 6.92 11.91 16.87
CA VAL A 63 5.99 12.47 17.85
C VAL A 63 6.14 11.64 19.12
N LYS A 64 6.56 12.26 20.22
CA LYS A 64 6.74 11.55 21.49
C LYS A 64 5.40 11.23 22.16
N PRO A 65 5.32 10.14 22.95
CA PRO A 65 4.17 9.87 23.81
C PRO A 65 3.83 11.07 24.71
N THR A 66 2.57 11.46 24.73
CA THR A 66 2.02 12.55 25.56
C THR A 66 1.11 12.02 26.67
N LEU A 67 0.71 10.76 26.60
CA LEU A 67 -0.31 10.16 27.45
C LEU A 67 0.17 8.86 28.08
N SER A 68 -0.16 8.66 29.36
CA SER A 68 0.13 7.39 30.02
C SER A 68 -0.74 6.27 29.44
N ARG A 69 -0.20 5.05 29.42
CA ARG A 69 -0.93 3.86 28.97
C ARG A 69 -2.26 3.67 29.70
N ALA A 70 -2.30 3.91 31.02
CA ALA A 70 -3.51 3.76 31.82
C ALA A 70 -4.63 4.72 31.37
N LEU A 71 -4.27 5.97 31.07
CA LEU A 71 -5.21 6.97 30.54
C LEU A 71 -5.60 6.65 29.09
N GLY A 72 -4.69 6.07 28.30
CA GLY A 72 -4.99 5.60 26.95
C GLY A 72 -6.02 4.49 26.94
N VAL A 73 -5.83 3.49 27.81
CA VAL A 73 -6.81 2.42 28.03
C VAL A 73 -8.16 3.00 28.45
N HIS A 74 -8.19 4.00 29.33
CA HIS A 74 -9.44 4.68 29.71
C HIS A 74 -10.15 5.29 28.50
N ARG A 75 -9.47 6.16 27.76
CA ARG A 75 -10.02 6.84 26.57
C ARG A 75 -10.52 5.84 25.52
N ILE A 76 -9.73 4.80 25.22
CA ILE A 76 -10.13 3.78 24.25
C ILE A 76 -11.33 2.97 24.77
N THR A 77 -11.45 2.74 26.08
CA THR A 77 -12.61 2.06 26.68
C THR A 77 -13.90 2.85 26.48
N GLU A 78 -13.86 4.17 26.64
CA GLU A 78 -15.02 5.04 26.39
C GLU A 78 -15.47 4.97 24.93
N LEU A 79 -14.53 4.90 23.98
CA LEU A 79 -14.84 4.72 22.57
C LEU A 79 -15.40 3.31 22.30
N ALA A 80 -14.73 2.28 22.78
CA ALA A 80 -15.03 0.89 22.45
C ALA A 80 -16.33 0.37 23.09
N THR A 81 -16.82 1.00 24.16
CA THR A 81 -18.06 0.59 24.85
C THR A 81 -19.32 1.25 24.29
N ARG A 82 -19.19 2.09 23.26
CA ARG A 82 -20.33 2.65 22.52
C ARG A 82 -21.12 1.55 21.81
N PRO A 83 -22.41 1.78 21.49
CA PRO A 83 -23.21 0.83 20.73
C PRO A 83 -22.58 0.43 19.38
N GLN A 84 -21.94 1.38 18.69
CA GLN A 84 -21.26 1.17 17.41
C GLN A 84 -19.86 0.52 17.56
N GLY A 85 -19.37 0.38 18.79
CA GLY A 85 -17.96 0.05 19.05
C GLY A 85 -17.01 1.15 18.60
N VAL A 86 -15.75 0.76 18.34
CA VAL A 86 -14.72 1.68 17.85
C VAL A 86 -13.92 1.07 16.69
N LYS A 87 -13.69 1.87 15.66
CA LYS A 87 -12.82 1.55 14.52
C LYS A 87 -11.39 2.01 14.76
N PHE A 88 -10.42 1.37 14.10
CA PHE A 88 -9.00 1.69 14.28
C PHE A 88 -8.69 3.17 14.01
N ARG A 89 -9.22 3.73 12.92
CA ARG A 89 -9.08 5.17 12.61
C ARG A 89 -9.51 6.12 13.74
N GLU A 90 -10.49 5.73 14.57
CA GLU A 90 -11.04 6.59 15.62
C GLU A 90 -10.16 6.65 16.87
N TYR A 91 -9.47 5.56 17.20
CA TYR A 91 -8.57 5.51 18.36
C TYR A 91 -7.09 5.53 17.99
N LYS A 92 -6.76 5.62 16.69
CA LYS A 92 -5.38 5.74 16.20
C LYS A 92 -4.65 6.93 16.82
N SER A 93 -5.32 8.07 16.97
CA SER A 93 -4.75 9.25 17.64
C SER A 93 -4.43 8.98 19.10
N VAL A 94 -5.30 8.28 19.83
CA VAL A 94 -5.05 7.90 21.23
C VAL A 94 -3.87 6.93 21.34
N LEU A 95 -3.71 6.01 20.39
CA LEU A 95 -2.50 5.17 20.33
C LEU A 95 -1.26 6.01 20.06
N GLY A 96 -1.36 7.01 19.19
CA GLY A 96 -0.31 7.99 18.93
C GLY A 96 0.09 8.76 20.18
N ASP A 97 -0.89 9.17 21.00
CA ASP A 97 -0.62 9.82 22.28
C ASP A 97 0.10 8.89 23.28
N VAL A 98 -0.17 7.57 23.24
CA VAL A 98 0.41 6.57 24.17
C VAL A 98 1.77 6.06 23.73
N PHE A 99 1.97 5.84 22.44
CA PHE A 99 3.14 5.18 21.88
C PHE A 99 4.02 6.11 21.05
N GLY A 100 3.47 7.24 20.61
CA GLY A 100 4.13 8.15 19.69
C GLY A 100 3.99 7.72 18.23
N PHE A 101 4.57 8.56 17.36
CA PHE A 101 4.73 8.27 15.94
C PHE A 101 6.21 8.35 15.54
N VAL A 102 6.61 7.53 14.58
CA VAL A 102 7.94 7.53 13.96
C VAL A 102 7.79 7.67 12.45
N ARG A 103 8.82 8.15 11.76
CA ARG A 103 8.81 8.21 10.30
C ARG A 103 8.79 6.79 9.71
N SER A 104 7.84 6.52 8.83
CA SER A 104 7.81 5.24 8.11
C SER A 104 8.96 5.17 7.10
N ASN A 105 9.56 4.00 6.97
CA ASN A 105 10.59 3.74 5.96
C ASN A 105 10.00 3.55 4.56
N ASP A 106 8.74 3.10 4.50
CA ASP A 106 8.08 2.71 3.25
C ASP A 106 7.18 3.82 2.70
N PHE A 107 6.73 4.74 3.55
CA PHE A 107 5.81 5.83 3.20
C PHE A 107 6.36 7.18 3.67
N ASN A 108 6.04 8.24 2.93
CA ASN A 108 6.48 9.59 3.26
C ASN A 108 5.65 10.23 4.39
N GLY A 109 5.29 9.43 5.41
CA GLY A 109 4.40 9.79 6.51
C GLY A 109 4.83 9.20 7.86
N LEU A 110 4.06 9.54 8.90
CA LEU A 110 4.27 9.07 10.26
C LEU A 110 3.48 7.77 10.52
N GLU A 111 4.17 6.74 11.00
CA GLU A 111 3.60 5.48 11.47
C GLU A 111 3.61 5.41 13.01
N LEU A 112 2.72 4.58 13.57
CA LEU A 112 2.65 4.41 15.02
C LEU A 112 3.91 3.70 15.52
N ASN A 113 4.53 4.25 16.56
CA ASN A 113 5.69 3.63 17.19
C ASN A 113 5.27 2.50 18.14
N MET A 114 4.63 1.48 17.57
CA MET A 114 4.06 0.36 18.31
C MET A 114 4.15 -0.91 17.46
N GLN A 115 4.40 -2.05 18.12
CA GLN A 115 4.36 -3.35 17.46
C GLN A 115 2.98 -4.02 17.66
N GLU A 116 2.65 -5.00 16.83
CA GLU A 116 1.38 -5.75 16.94
C GLU A 116 1.14 -6.37 18.33
N PRO A 117 2.14 -6.88 19.07
CA PRO A 117 1.95 -7.31 20.46
C PRO A 117 1.48 -6.18 21.39
N ASP A 118 1.96 -4.94 21.20
CA ASP A 118 1.55 -3.78 22.00
C ASP A 118 0.09 -3.41 21.73
N HIS A 119 -0.31 -3.45 20.45
CA HIS A 119 -1.70 -3.23 20.05
C HIS A 119 -2.64 -4.29 20.63
N ARG A 120 -2.26 -5.57 20.57
CA ARG A 120 -3.03 -6.66 21.19
C ARG A 120 -3.13 -6.50 22.71
N SER A 121 -2.02 -6.11 23.33
CA SER A 121 -1.93 -5.90 24.78
C SER A 121 -2.85 -4.76 25.24
N ILE A 122 -2.85 -3.60 24.56
CA ILE A 122 -3.71 -2.49 24.94
C ILE A 122 -5.20 -2.80 24.71
N LYS A 123 -5.55 -3.52 23.63
CA LYS A 123 -6.92 -4.00 23.40
C LYS A 123 -7.37 -4.99 24.48
N HIS A 124 -6.47 -5.83 24.98
CA HIS A 124 -6.76 -6.72 26.09
C HIS A 124 -7.04 -5.93 27.38
N ASP A 125 -6.24 -4.92 27.69
CA ASP A 125 -6.44 -4.03 28.84
C ASP A 125 -7.79 -3.30 28.78
N VAL A 126 -8.14 -2.77 27.60
CA VAL A 126 -9.45 -2.14 27.35
C VAL A 126 -10.60 -3.11 27.61
N ARG A 127 -10.52 -4.34 27.09
CA ARG A 127 -11.56 -5.36 27.34
C ARG A 127 -11.68 -5.70 28.83
N ARG A 128 -10.55 -5.90 29.53
CA ARG A 128 -10.56 -6.15 30.97
C ARG A 128 -11.20 -5.02 31.75
N ARG A 129 -10.89 -3.77 31.37
CA ARG A 129 -11.49 -2.59 31.98
C ARG A 129 -13.00 -2.52 31.72
N ALA A 130 -13.44 -2.67 30.47
CA ALA A 130 -14.87 -2.65 30.12
C ALA A 130 -15.66 -3.69 30.92
N VAL A 131 -15.12 -4.92 31.06
CA VAL A 131 -15.76 -5.98 31.86
C VAL A 131 -15.90 -5.59 33.33
N ARG A 132 -14.89 -4.95 33.93
CA ARG A 132 -14.99 -4.44 35.32
C ARG A 132 -16.05 -3.35 35.48
N GLU A 133 -16.32 -2.59 34.41
CA GLU A 133 -17.38 -1.58 34.37
C GLU A 133 -18.76 -2.16 33.98
N GLY A 134 -18.88 -3.49 33.86
CA GLY A 134 -20.13 -4.17 33.46
C GLY A 134 -20.51 -3.94 31.99
N LYS A 135 -19.55 -3.49 31.16
CA LYS A 135 -19.74 -3.17 29.75
C LYS A 135 -18.97 -4.15 28.86
N ARG A 136 -19.26 -4.11 27.56
CA ARG A 136 -18.53 -4.85 26.53
C ARG A 136 -17.82 -3.89 25.60
N ALA A 137 -16.50 -4.03 25.46
CA ALA A 137 -15.72 -3.29 24.46
C ALA A 137 -15.79 -4.00 23.10
N LEU A 138 -16.21 -3.28 22.06
CA LEU A 138 -16.31 -3.73 20.68
C LEU A 138 -15.30 -2.98 19.82
N PHE A 139 -14.44 -3.75 19.14
CA PHE A 139 -13.48 -3.23 18.16
C PHE A 139 -13.93 -3.69 16.79
N VAL A 140 -14.23 -2.73 15.92
CA VAL A 140 -14.84 -2.97 14.61
C VAL A 140 -13.79 -2.74 13.51
N PRO A 141 -13.70 -3.62 12.49
CA PRO A 141 -12.86 -3.37 11.32
C PRO A 141 -13.28 -2.10 10.59
N ASP A 142 -12.32 -1.38 9.99
CA ASP A 142 -12.60 -0.08 9.36
C ASP A 142 -13.63 -0.16 8.20
N TRP A 143 -13.63 -1.30 7.50
CA TRP A 143 -14.52 -1.60 6.36
C TRP A 143 -15.96 -1.90 6.76
N MET A 144 -16.23 -2.33 8.00
CA MET A 144 -17.56 -2.78 8.42
C MET A 144 -18.46 -1.60 8.73
N ASP A 145 -19.67 -1.55 8.15
CA ASP A 145 -20.69 -0.59 8.54
C ASP A 145 -21.23 -0.93 9.94
N THR A 146 -21.24 0.06 10.83
CA THR A 146 -21.71 -0.09 12.21
C THR A 146 -23.22 0.05 12.34
N ASN A 147 -23.91 0.58 11.32
CA ASN A 147 -25.37 0.72 11.32
C ASN A 147 -26.07 -0.57 10.87
N GLN A 148 -25.44 -1.32 9.95
CA GLN A 148 -25.95 -2.58 9.39
C GLN A 148 -24.82 -3.64 9.35
N PRO A 149 -24.26 -4.05 10.51
CA PRO A 149 -23.05 -4.87 10.54
C PRO A 149 -23.25 -6.29 10.03
N VAL A 150 -24.46 -6.84 10.18
CA VAL A 150 -24.79 -8.21 9.73
C VAL A 150 -24.89 -8.23 8.21
N GLU A 151 -25.63 -7.29 7.64
CA GLU A 151 -25.82 -7.13 6.20
C GLU A 151 -24.50 -6.76 5.51
N CYS A 152 -23.72 -5.86 6.10
CA CYS A 152 -22.40 -5.49 5.58
C CYS A 152 -21.44 -6.70 5.56
N ASN A 153 -21.44 -7.51 6.61
CA ASN A 153 -20.63 -8.73 6.64
C ASN A 153 -21.10 -9.75 5.61
N GLN A 154 -22.41 -9.94 5.45
CA GLN A 154 -22.98 -10.85 4.46
C GLN A 154 -22.61 -10.42 3.03
N ALA A 155 -22.77 -9.14 2.71
CA ALA A 155 -22.39 -8.58 1.41
C ALA A 155 -20.88 -8.75 1.13
N MET A 156 -20.03 -8.60 2.15
CA MET A 156 -18.59 -8.85 2.02
C MET A 156 -18.29 -10.32 1.69
N LEU A 157 -18.99 -11.26 2.32
CA LEU A 157 -18.82 -12.70 2.04
C LEU A 157 -19.29 -13.07 0.63
N GLU A 158 -20.40 -12.51 0.17
CA GLU A 158 -20.90 -12.70 -1.19
C GLU A 158 -19.94 -12.12 -2.22
N ALA A 159 -19.39 -10.92 -1.97
CA ALA A 159 -18.37 -10.32 -2.83
C ALA A 159 -17.08 -11.16 -2.87
N ALA A 160 -16.65 -11.70 -1.72
CA ALA A 160 -15.49 -12.57 -1.64
C ALA A 160 -15.68 -13.88 -2.43
N GLN A 161 -16.87 -14.49 -2.34
CA GLN A 161 -17.21 -15.68 -3.11
C GLN A 161 -17.23 -15.40 -4.61
N ALA A 162 -17.89 -14.32 -5.03
CA ALA A 162 -17.95 -13.94 -6.44
C ALA A 162 -16.55 -13.66 -7.03
N ALA A 163 -15.66 -13.04 -6.25
CA ALA A 163 -14.27 -12.83 -6.65
C ALA A 163 -13.50 -14.16 -6.78
N PHE A 164 -13.70 -15.08 -5.85
CA PHE A 164 -13.10 -16.42 -5.92
C PHE A 164 -13.59 -17.18 -7.15
N ASP A 165 -14.90 -17.22 -7.39
CA ASP A 165 -15.51 -17.91 -8.53
C ASP A 165 -15.00 -17.34 -9.86
N ALA A 166 -14.82 -16.03 -9.96
CA ALA A 166 -14.26 -15.39 -11.16
C ALA A 166 -12.81 -15.80 -11.42
N ILE A 167 -11.97 -15.86 -10.37
CA ILE A 167 -10.58 -16.32 -10.47
C ILE A 167 -10.55 -17.81 -10.83
N GLU A 168 -11.44 -18.62 -10.24
CA GLU A 168 -11.54 -20.05 -10.49
C GLU A 168 -11.94 -20.33 -11.94
N ALA A 169 -12.98 -19.65 -12.43
CA ALA A 169 -13.43 -19.74 -13.83
C ALA A 169 -12.32 -19.35 -14.82
N ALA A 170 -11.55 -18.29 -14.51
CA ALA A 170 -10.41 -17.89 -15.33
C ALA A 170 -9.31 -18.98 -15.36
N ALA A 171 -9.06 -19.65 -14.22
CA ALA A 171 -8.10 -20.74 -14.14
C ALA A 171 -8.55 -21.98 -14.92
N PHE A 172 -9.85 -22.33 -14.85
CA PHE A 172 -10.41 -23.42 -15.66
C PHE A 172 -10.30 -23.12 -17.15
N ALA A 173 -10.74 -21.94 -17.59
CA ALA A 173 -10.66 -21.53 -19.00
C ALA A 173 -9.24 -21.59 -19.54
N PHE A 174 -8.24 -21.21 -18.73
CA PHE A 174 -6.83 -21.32 -19.11
C PHE A 174 -6.37 -22.78 -19.21
N CYS A 175 -6.75 -23.65 -18.27
CA CYS A 175 -6.38 -25.07 -18.30
C CYS A 175 -7.02 -25.81 -19.48
N ASP A 176 -8.24 -25.42 -19.86
CA ASP A 176 -8.93 -25.96 -21.04
C ASP A 176 -8.22 -25.54 -22.34
N GLN A 177 -7.73 -24.30 -22.41
CA GLN A 177 -6.98 -23.79 -23.58
C GLN A 177 -5.56 -24.38 -23.66
N TYR A 178 -4.96 -24.73 -22.52
CA TYR A 178 -3.60 -25.29 -22.42
C TYR A 178 -3.59 -26.60 -21.61
N PRO A 179 -4.01 -27.72 -22.23
CA PRO A 179 -4.03 -29.04 -21.57
C PRO A 179 -2.64 -29.43 -21.05
N GLY A 180 -2.60 -30.05 -19.86
CA GLY A 180 -1.36 -30.44 -19.18
C GLY A 180 -0.80 -29.40 -18.21
N THR A 181 -1.39 -28.21 -18.15
CA THR A 181 -1.10 -27.23 -17.10
C THR A 181 -1.75 -27.65 -15.77
N GLN A 182 -1.09 -27.35 -14.64
CA GLN A 182 -1.61 -27.67 -13.33
C GLN A 182 -2.53 -26.57 -12.82
N PHE A 183 -3.81 -26.89 -12.63
CA PHE A 183 -4.84 -25.95 -12.15
C PHE A 183 -4.41 -25.12 -10.94
N LYS A 184 -3.87 -25.77 -9.89
CA LYS A 184 -3.42 -25.06 -8.68
C LYS A 184 -2.34 -24.02 -8.95
N SER A 185 -1.44 -24.30 -9.89
CA SER A 185 -0.37 -23.37 -10.29
C SER A 185 -0.93 -22.20 -11.08
N VAL A 186 -1.87 -22.46 -11.99
CA VAL A 186 -2.57 -21.44 -12.78
C VAL A 186 -3.40 -20.53 -11.87
N LEU A 187 -4.21 -21.10 -10.97
CA LEU A 187 -5.03 -20.37 -10.00
C LEU A 187 -4.18 -19.43 -9.14
N ARG A 188 -3.06 -19.92 -8.61
CA ARG A 188 -2.12 -19.12 -7.82
C ARG A 188 -1.53 -17.97 -8.63
N GLU A 189 -1.14 -18.23 -9.87
CA GLU A 189 -0.56 -17.22 -10.75
C GLU A 189 -1.57 -16.14 -11.10
N ILE A 190 -2.79 -16.53 -11.51
CA ILE A 190 -3.88 -15.59 -11.82
C ILE A 190 -4.22 -14.75 -10.59
N THR A 191 -4.34 -15.37 -9.41
CA THR A 191 -4.61 -14.64 -8.16
C THR A 191 -3.54 -13.58 -7.88
N ALA A 192 -2.25 -13.95 -8.00
CA ALA A 192 -1.14 -13.03 -7.76
C ALA A 192 -1.08 -11.88 -8.78
N LEU A 193 -1.55 -12.11 -10.01
CA LEU A 193 -1.59 -11.10 -11.06
C LEU A 193 -2.83 -10.19 -10.94
N ALA A 194 -3.97 -10.74 -10.58
CA ALA A 194 -5.25 -10.04 -10.50
C ALA A 194 -5.43 -9.24 -9.20
N VAL A 195 -4.78 -9.66 -8.11
CA VAL A 195 -4.92 -9.02 -6.79
C VAL A 195 -3.55 -8.57 -6.28
N PRO A 196 -3.18 -7.30 -6.48
CA PRO A 196 -1.91 -6.75 -5.99
C PRO A 196 -1.74 -6.95 -4.48
N GLY A 197 -0.53 -7.28 -4.05
CA GLY A 197 -0.20 -7.47 -2.62
C GLY A 197 -0.56 -8.84 -2.04
N MET A 198 -1.24 -9.72 -2.77
CA MET A 198 -1.50 -11.11 -2.31
C MET A 198 -0.24 -11.97 -2.21
N THR A 199 0.82 -11.59 -2.94
CA THR A 199 2.14 -12.24 -2.85
C THR A 199 3.22 -11.21 -2.54
N PRO A 200 4.29 -11.59 -1.82
CA PRO A 200 5.38 -10.68 -1.50
C PRO A 200 6.17 -10.23 -2.74
N GLU A 201 6.09 -10.96 -3.86
CA GLU A 201 6.68 -10.55 -5.12
C GLU A 201 5.77 -9.54 -5.84
N PRO A 202 6.27 -8.34 -6.23
CA PRO A 202 5.50 -7.39 -7.00
C PRO A 202 5.04 -7.96 -8.36
N THR A 203 3.81 -7.64 -8.75
CA THR A 203 3.20 -8.10 -10.02
C THR A 203 4.09 -7.82 -11.23
N ILE A 204 4.74 -6.65 -11.30
CA ILE A 204 5.64 -6.30 -12.41
C ILE A 204 6.84 -7.24 -12.53
N ASN A 205 7.40 -7.69 -11.40
CA ASN A 205 8.54 -8.60 -11.37
C ASN A 205 8.13 -9.99 -11.83
N ARG A 206 6.96 -10.44 -11.36
CA ARG A 206 6.33 -11.71 -11.78
C ARG A 206 6.05 -11.74 -13.28
N CYS A 207 5.45 -10.68 -13.82
CA CYS A 207 5.24 -10.51 -15.26
C CYS A 207 6.56 -10.54 -16.05
N ARG A 208 7.60 -9.84 -15.57
CA ARG A 208 8.93 -9.82 -16.21
C ARG A 208 9.57 -11.20 -16.23
N ARG A 209 9.54 -11.92 -15.09
CA ARG A 209 10.05 -13.29 -14.96
C ARG A 209 9.33 -14.23 -15.92
N ASN A 210 8.01 -14.25 -15.91
CA ASN A 210 7.21 -15.11 -16.80
C ASN A 210 7.46 -14.80 -18.27
N LYS A 211 7.55 -13.50 -18.64
CA LYS A 211 7.89 -13.07 -20.01
C LYS A 211 9.28 -13.54 -20.43
N ALA A 212 10.27 -13.47 -19.53
CA ALA A 212 11.62 -13.94 -19.82
C ALA A 212 11.64 -15.47 -20.05
N THR A 213 10.99 -16.24 -19.18
CA THR A 213 10.86 -17.70 -19.32
C THR A 213 10.12 -18.08 -20.61
N ALA A 214 9.01 -17.41 -20.93
CA ALA A 214 8.26 -17.65 -22.16
C ALA A 214 9.10 -17.38 -23.42
N LYS A 215 9.91 -16.30 -23.43
CA LYS A 215 10.84 -16.02 -24.53
C LYS A 215 11.94 -17.08 -24.67
N GLN A 216 12.51 -17.53 -23.55
CA GLN A 216 13.54 -18.57 -23.56
C GLN A 216 13.00 -19.90 -24.08
N LEU A 217 11.79 -20.30 -23.65
CA LEU A 217 11.12 -21.50 -24.15
C LEU A 217 10.79 -21.38 -25.64
N GLY A 218 10.25 -20.24 -26.07
CA GLY A 218 9.93 -20.01 -27.49
C GLY A 218 11.14 -20.04 -28.42
N ASN A 219 12.32 -19.68 -27.92
CA ASN A 219 13.58 -19.71 -28.66
C ASN A 219 14.33 -21.05 -28.52
N SER A 220 13.81 -22.01 -27.76
CA SER A 220 14.43 -23.33 -27.58
C SER A 220 14.25 -24.18 -28.84
N VAL A 221 15.34 -24.81 -29.30
CA VAL A 221 15.35 -25.72 -30.46
C VAL A 221 14.35 -26.88 -30.27
N LEU A 222 14.14 -27.32 -29.03
CA LEU A 222 13.16 -28.37 -28.69
C LEU A 222 11.71 -27.90 -28.86
N TYR A 223 11.43 -26.61 -28.64
CA TYR A 223 10.10 -26.04 -28.89
C TYR A 223 9.86 -25.80 -30.39
N VAL A 224 10.91 -25.48 -31.16
CA VAL A 224 10.81 -25.39 -32.63
C VAL A 224 10.57 -26.77 -33.25
N ALA A 225 11.15 -27.83 -32.68
CA ALA A 225 10.99 -29.20 -33.14
C ALA A 225 9.67 -29.88 -32.70
N ASN A 226 9.18 -29.60 -31.48
CA ASN A 226 8.01 -30.25 -30.87
C ASN A 226 6.91 -29.28 -30.41
N GLY A 227 6.91 -28.05 -30.92
CA GLY A 227 5.93 -27.03 -30.55
C GLY A 227 4.51 -27.37 -30.98
N PRO A 228 3.49 -26.61 -30.53
CA PRO A 228 2.09 -26.91 -30.84
C PRO A 228 1.88 -27.01 -32.34
N THR A 229 1.21 -28.07 -32.74
CA THR A 229 0.82 -28.37 -34.13
C THR A 229 -0.03 -27.23 -34.70
N ALA A 230 -0.08 -27.10 -36.03
CA ALA A 230 -0.88 -26.05 -36.68
C ALA A 230 -2.37 -26.10 -36.29
N LEU A 231 -2.88 -27.29 -35.97
CA LEU A 231 -4.24 -27.51 -35.47
C LEU A 231 -4.43 -27.01 -34.03
N GLU A 232 -3.46 -27.26 -33.14
CA GLU A 232 -3.50 -26.74 -31.76
C GLU A 232 -3.47 -25.21 -31.75
N ARG A 233 -2.65 -24.60 -32.62
CA ARG A 233 -2.62 -23.12 -32.79
C ARG A 233 -3.97 -22.57 -33.30
N ALA A 234 -4.55 -23.22 -34.31
CA ALA A 234 -5.84 -22.79 -34.87
C ALA A 234 -7.02 -22.99 -33.89
N SER A 235 -6.94 -23.97 -32.99
CA SER A 235 -7.93 -24.16 -31.92
C SER A 235 -7.81 -23.06 -30.84
N GLN A 236 -6.59 -22.63 -30.51
CA GLN A 236 -6.32 -21.58 -29.54
C GLN A 236 -6.75 -20.19 -30.02
N ASP A 237 -6.69 -19.94 -31.33
CA ASP A 237 -7.15 -18.67 -31.92
C ASP A 237 -8.68 -18.50 -31.91
N ARG A 238 -9.45 -19.59 -31.83
CA ARG A 238 -10.94 -19.53 -31.81
C ARG A 238 -11.52 -19.07 -30.47
N ILE A 239 -10.75 -19.12 -29.38
CA ILE A 239 -11.16 -18.73 -28.01
C ILE A 239 -10.48 -17.41 -27.62
N ARG A 240 -10.19 -16.52 -28.58
CA ARG A 240 -9.84 -15.13 -28.26
C ARG A 240 -11.10 -14.36 -27.87
N VAL A 241 -11.49 -14.44 -26.60
CA VAL A 241 -12.21 -13.30 -26.00
C VAL A 241 -11.23 -12.13 -26.06
N LYS A 242 -11.59 -11.11 -26.83
CA LYS A 242 -10.79 -9.89 -26.98
C LYS A 242 -10.76 -9.20 -25.62
N TRP A 243 -9.73 -9.49 -24.81
CA TRP A 243 -9.43 -8.73 -23.62
C TRP A 243 -9.27 -7.26 -24.04
N PRO A 244 -9.89 -6.29 -23.34
CA PRO A 244 -9.75 -4.89 -23.70
C PRO A 244 -8.25 -4.54 -23.72
N GLU A 245 -7.79 -3.96 -24.83
CA GLU A 245 -6.38 -3.55 -25.02
C GLU A 245 -5.94 -2.50 -23.99
N THR A 246 -6.89 -1.96 -23.24
CA THR A 246 -6.70 -1.11 -22.07
C THR A 246 -7.43 -1.74 -20.89
N GLY A 247 -6.70 -2.32 -19.94
CA GLY A 247 -7.17 -2.37 -18.56
C GLY A 247 -7.40 -0.94 -18.05
N PRO A 248 -8.18 -0.74 -16.96
CA PRO A 248 -8.31 0.58 -16.35
C PRO A 248 -6.92 1.18 -16.17
N VAL A 249 -6.75 2.41 -16.66
CA VAL A 249 -5.47 3.09 -16.72
C VAL A 249 -4.87 3.08 -15.32
N ASP A 250 -3.76 2.38 -15.15
CA ASP A 250 -3.00 2.21 -13.89
C ASP A 250 -2.59 3.55 -13.26
N SER A 251 -2.82 4.70 -13.93
CA SER A 251 -2.54 6.03 -13.40
C SER A 251 -3.34 6.38 -12.14
N GLU A 252 -4.52 5.78 -11.95
CA GLU A 252 -5.31 5.97 -10.72
C GLU A 252 -4.83 5.04 -9.59
N LEU A 253 -4.35 3.83 -9.91
CA LEU A 253 -3.80 2.87 -8.94
C LEU A 253 -2.39 3.25 -8.47
N SER A 254 -1.55 3.82 -9.34
CA SER A 254 -0.25 4.37 -8.95
C SER A 254 -0.37 5.64 -8.09
N ALA A 255 -1.51 6.32 -8.12
CA ALA A 255 -1.80 7.46 -7.23
C ALA A 255 -2.27 7.03 -5.82
N LEU A 256 -2.74 5.79 -5.66
CA LEU A 256 -3.15 5.22 -4.37
C LEU A 256 -1.98 4.57 -3.60
N CYS A 257 -0.80 4.49 -4.21
CA CYS A 257 0.44 4.00 -3.61
C CYS A 257 1.46 5.12 -3.35
N VAL A 258 0.99 6.30 -2.93
CA VAL A 258 1.84 7.41 -2.42
C VAL A 258 1.50 7.71 -0.98
#